data_AF-A0A2P2FP23-F1
#
_entry.id   AF-A0A2P2FP23-F1
#
_cell.length_a   1.000
_cell.length_b   1.000
_cell.length_c   1.000
_cell.angle_alpha   90.00
_cell.angle_beta   90.00
_cell.angle_gamma   90.00
#
_symmetry.space_group_name_H-M   'P 1'
#
loop_
_entity.id
_entity.type
_entity.pdbx_description
1 polymer ?
#
loop_
_entity_poly.entity_id
_entity_poly.type
_entity_poly.pdbx_seq_one_letter_code
_entity_poly.pdbx_strand_id
1 'polypeptide(L)'
;MREEWIVLVAAMAGMLAGGAMTFRYAIRAGQASGERSLQAQLLSAEQGLKMRLEAEARRRMQEKLEESYGKLMGWFFELDMVVDSVWIGIHSTDQEIIEETRMTLHKWPWVTLKPPQYVASTQQYWSVAVRDLIEKFYGDTVDFVKFAQIVIRSVDDAKDGDDVKDQAMEKVWEGRGKLRESIAKIREQAGVELMHPERDLWQSIR
;
A
#
# COMPACT_ATOMS: atom_id res chain seq x y z
N MET A 1 13.71 86.63 -42.77
CA MET A 1 13.09 86.54 -41.43
C MET A 1 11.80 85.69 -41.35
N ARG A 2 10.98 85.50 -42.40
CA ARG A 2 9.79 84.60 -42.31
C ARG A 2 10.07 83.11 -42.54
N GLU A 3 11.12 82.75 -43.28
CA GLU A 3 11.42 81.35 -43.63
C GLU A 3 12.08 80.56 -42.48
N GLU A 4 12.87 81.22 -41.62
CA GLU A 4 13.55 80.59 -40.48
C GLU A 4 12.57 80.08 -39.42
N TRP A 5 11.43 80.76 -39.23
CA TRP A 5 10.38 80.34 -38.29
C TRP A 5 9.65 79.06 -38.74
N ILE A 6 9.49 78.86 -40.05
CA ILE A 6 8.79 77.68 -40.58
C ILE A 6 9.62 76.41 -40.34
N VAL A 7 10.93 76.49 -40.54
CA VAL A 7 11.86 75.37 -40.29
C VAL A 7 11.90 75.02 -38.81
N LEU A 8 11.89 76.03 -37.93
CA LEU A 8 11.94 75.84 -36.48
C LEU A 8 10.65 75.21 -35.93
N VAL A 9 9.49 75.67 -36.43
CA VAL A 9 8.19 75.07 -36.10
C VAL A 9 8.05 73.65 -36.66
N ALA A 10 8.52 73.38 -37.88
CA ALA A 10 8.52 72.04 -38.47
C ALA A 10 9.45 71.07 -37.71
N ALA A 11 10.63 71.53 -37.29
CA ALA A 11 11.56 70.73 -36.49
C ALA A 11 11.00 70.41 -35.09
N MET A 12 10.36 71.39 -34.44
CA MET A 12 9.67 71.17 -33.16
C MET A 12 8.48 70.21 -33.31
N ALA A 13 7.67 70.36 -34.35
CA ALA A 13 6.55 69.46 -34.63
C ALA A 13 7.04 68.02 -34.90
N GLY A 14 8.15 67.86 -35.62
CA GLY A 14 8.80 66.58 -35.87
C GLY A 14 9.33 65.92 -34.60
N MET A 15 9.97 66.67 -33.70
CA MET A 15 10.43 66.15 -32.40
C MET A 15 9.26 65.73 -31.50
N LEU A 16 8.19 66.53 -31.45
CA LEU A 16 7.00 66.20 -30.66
C LEU A 16 6.27 64.98 -31.20
N ALA A 17 6.12 64.86 -32.52
CA ALA A 17 5.54 63.68 -33.15
C ALA A 17 6.40 62.44 -32.95
N GLY A 18 7.73 62.55 -33.08
CA GLY A 18 8.68 61.47 -32.82
C GLY A 18 8.64 60.99 -31.37
N GLY A 19 8.63 61.93 -30.41
CA GLY A 19 8.53 61.63 -28.97
C GLY A 19 7.19 60.99 -28.58
N ALA A 20 6.09 61.43 -29.19
CA ALA A 20 4.78 60.82 -28.95
C ALA A 20 4.69 59.38 -29.49
N MET A 21 5.32 59.10 -30.64
CA MET A 21 5.37 57.74 -31.20
C MET A 21 6.25 56.80 -30.36
N THR A 22 7.43 57.25 -29.92
CA THR A 22 8.31 56.42 -29.07
C THR A 22 7.69 56.15 -27.71
N PHE A 23 7.01 57.13 -27.11
CA PHE A 23 6.30 56.94 -25.84
C PHE A 23 5.14 55.94 -25.98
N ARG A 24 4.34 56.03 -27.06
CA ARG A 24 3.28 55.05 -27.35
C ARG A 24 3.82 53.64 -27.61
N TYR A 25 4.96 53.53 -28.28
CA TYR A 25 5.61 52.25 -28.53
C TYR A 25 6.17 51.65 -27.23
N ALA A 26 6.78 52.47 -26.37
CA ALA A 26 7.29 52.05 -25.07
C ALA A 26 6.16 51.59 -24.12
N ILE A 27 5.02 52.29 -24.10
CA ILE A 27 3.84 51.87 -23.31
C ILE A 27 3.31 50.52 -23.81
N ARG A 28 3.12 50.35 -25.12
CA ARG A 28 2.63 49.08 -25.69
C ARG A 28 3.61 47.93 -25.47
N ALA A 29 4.91 48.18 -25.63
CA ALA A 29 5.95 47.18 -25.35
C ALA A 29 6.00 46.81 -23.86
N GLY A 30 5.85 47.80 -22.97
CA GLY A 30 5.74 47.60 -21.53
C GLY A 30 4.52 46.75 -21.14
N GLN A 31 3.34 47.08 -21.68
CA GLN A 31 2.11 46.32 -21.48
C GLN A 31 2.23 44.87 -21.97
N ALA A 32 2.72 44.66 -23.21
CA ALA A 32 2.94 43.32 -23.75
C ALA A 32 3.97 42.50 -22.95
N SER A 33 5.00 43.15 -22.39
CA SER A 33 5.98 42.50 -21.52
C SER A 33 5.39 42.10 -20.16
N GLY A 34 4.48 42.93 -19.62
CA GLY A 34 3.75 42.68 -18.38
C GLY A 34 2.72 41.55 -18.53
N GLU A 35 2.01 41.50 -19.64
CA GLU A 35 1.08 40.40 -19.94
C GLU A 35 1.81 39.06 -20.09
N ARG A 36 2.95 39.04 -20.78
CA ARG A 36 3.79 37.84 -20.91
C ARG A 36 4.37 37.38 -19.58
N SER A 37 4.80 38.30 -18.72
CA SER A 37 5.35 37.95 -17.41
C SER A 37 4.26 37.43 -16.47
N LEU A 38 3.06 38.02 -16.50
CA LEU A 38 1.89 37.51 -15.77
C LEU A 38 1.46 36.13 -16.27
N GLN A 39 1.41 35.92 -17.58
CA GLN A 39 1.06 34.62 -18.16
C GLN A 39 2.08 33.54 -17.80
N ALA A 40 3.39 33.87 -17.83
CA ALA A 40 4.44 32.96 -17.38
C ALA A 40 4.33 32.62 -15.89
N GLN A 41 3.99 33.61 -15.04
CA GLN A 41 3.74 33.39 -13.62
C GLN A 41 2.52 32.50 -13.37
N LEU A 42 1.42 32.70 -14.11
CA LEU A 42 0.23 31.85 -14.01
C LEU A 42 0.53 30.40 -14.42
N LEU A 43 1.22 30.19 -15.53
CA LEU A 43 1.61 28.84 -15.98
C LEU A 43 2.53 28.15 -14.95
N SER A 44 3.49 28.90 -14.39
CA SER A 44 4.36 28.39 -13.33
C SER A 44 3.59 28.05 -12.06
N ALA A 45 2.63 28.89 -11.66
CA ALA A 45 1.77 28.62 -10.51
C ALA A 45 0.87 27.40 -10.72
N GLU A 46 0.29 27.23 -11.91
CA GLU A 46 -0.50 26.05 -12.28
C GLU A 46 0.34 24.77 -12.25
N GLN A 47 1.54 24.79 -12.82
CA GLN A 47 2.47 23.66 -12.76
C GLN A 47 2.88 23.34 -11.31
N GLY A 48 3.17 24.38 -10.52
CA GLY A 48 3.47 24.24 -9.09
C GLY A 48 2.32 23.61 -8.30
N LEU A 49 1.08 24.01 -8.57
CA LEU A 49 -0.10 23.44 -7.93
C LEU A 49 -0.32 21.98 -8.33
N LYS A 50 -0.17 21.64 -9.62
CA LYS A 50 -0.25 20.24 -10.09
C LYS A 50 0.78 19.34 -9.42
N MET A 51 2.04 19.77 -9.37
CA MET A 51 3.10 19.02 -8.69
C MET A 51 2.82 18.80 -7.20
N ARG A 52 2.26 19.81 -6.50
CA ARG A 52 1.86 19.67 -5.09
C ARG A 52 0.73 18.67 -4.90
N LEU A 53 -0.31 18.74 -5.74
CA LEU A 53 -1.43 17.80 -5.67
C LEU A 53 -0.99 16.37 -5.95
N GLU A 54 -0.11 16.16 -6.93
CA GLU A 54 0.47 14.85 -7.22
C GLU A 54 1.32 14.32 -6.06
N ALA A 55 2.16 15.18 -5.45
CA ALA A 55 2.97 14.80 -4.31
C ALA A 55 2.11 14.43 -3.09
N GLU A 56 1.05 15.19 -2.80
CA GLU A 56 0.09 14.85 -1.74
C GLU A 56 -0.65 13.55 -2.02
N ALA A 57 -1.07 13.32 -3.26
CA ALA A 57 -1.75 12.09 -3.65
C ALA A 57 -0.83 10.87 -3.46
N ARG A 58 0.44 10.96 -3.90
CA ARG A 58 1.44 9.89 -3.70
C ARG A 58 1.67 9.62 -2.22
N ARG A 59 1.85 10.68 -1.42
CA ARG A 59 2.05 10.55 0.03
C ARG A 59 0.87 9.85 0.70
N ARG A 60 -0.37 10.26 0.42
CA ARG A 60 -1.57 9.62 0.99
C ARG A 60 -1.69 8.16 0.55
N MET A 61 -1.29 7.84 -0.68
CA MET A 61 -1.30 6.46 -1.16
C MET A 61 -0.25 5.61 -0.43
N GLN A 62 0.95 6.15 -0.23
CA GLN A 62 2.00 5.48 0.54
C GLN A 62 1.56 5.23 1.99
N GLU A 63 0.99 6.24 2.66
CA GLU A 63 0.45 6.10 4.02
C GLU A 63 -0.61 4.99 4.11
N LYS A 64 -1.48 4.88 3.09
CA LYS A 64 -2.49 3.80 3.01
C LYS A 64 -1.87 2.41 2.78
N LEU A 65 -0.82 2.31 1.96
CA LEU A 65 -0.10 1.06 1.74
C LEU A 65 0.62 0.61 3.01
N GLU A 66 1.33 1.53 3.68
CA GLU A 66 1.99 1.31 4.97
C GLU A 66 0.99 0.84 6.03
N GLU A 67 -0.15 1.52 6.15
CA GLU A 67 -1.23 1.12 7.05
C GLU A 67 -1.77 -0.27 6.71
N SER A 68 -2.05 -0.52 5.42
CA SER A 68 -2.60 -1.79 4.96
C SER A 68 -1.69 -2.98 5.24
N TYR A 69 -0.40 -2.84 4.90
CA TYR A 69 0.57 -3.89 5.12
C TYR A 69 0.96 -4.01 6.60
N GLY A 70 1.00 -2.92 7.37
CA GLY A 70 1.15 -2.98 8.82
C GLY A 70 0.05 -3.83 9.47
N LYS A 71 -1.21 -3.62 9.10
CA LYS A 71 -2.34 -4.43 9.58
C LYS A 71 -2.27 -5.89 9.13
N LEU A 72 -1.86 -6.14 7.89
CA LEU A 72 -1.61 -7.49 7.38
C LEU A 72 -0.56 -8.23 8.21
N MET A 73 0.56 -7.57 8.54
CA MET A 73 1.62 -8.17 9.35
C MET A 73 1.17 -8.47 10.78
N GLY A 74 0.39 -7.57 11.38
CA GLY A 74 -0.21 -7.80 12.70
C GLY A 74 -1.07 -9.06 12.72
N TRP A 75 -1.97 -9.20 11.75
CA TRP A 75 -2.82 -10.40 11.66
C TRP A 75 -2.02 -11.68 11.40
N PHE A 76 -1.00 -11.65 10.56
CA PHE A 76 -0.15 -12.84 10.36
C PHE A 76 0.72 -13.17 11.57
N PHE A 77 1.08 -12.18 12.39
CA PHE A 77 1.71 -12.44 13.67
C PHE A 77 0.74 -13.13 14.65
N GLU A 78 -0.51 -12.68 14.72
CA GLU A 78 -1.55 -13.36 15.51
C GLU A 78 -1.77 -14.80 15.04
N LEU A 79 -1.80 -15.04 13.71
CA LEU A 79 -1.92 -16.39 13.15
C LEU A 79 -0.73 -17.30 13.52
N ASP A 80 0.50 -16.80 13.45
CA ASP A 80 1.70 -17.57 13.85
C ASP A 80 1.64 -17.97 15.33
N MET A 81 1.19 -17.06 16.20
CA MET A 81 0.96 -17.37 17.61
C MET A 81 -0.10 -18.46 17.79
N VAL A 82 -1.21 -18.41 17.06
CA VAL A 82 -2.27 -19.43 17.16
C VAL A 82 -1.78 -20.79 16.64
N VAL A 83 -0.98 -20.83 15.57
CA VAL A 83 -0.33 -22.06 15.10
C VAL A 83 0.56 -22.67 16.18
N ASP A 84 1.32 -21.83 16.90
CA ASP A 84 2.14 -22.27 18.03
C ASP A 84 1.30 -22.75 19.21
N SER A 85 0.20 -22.07 19.54
CA SER A 85 -0.73 -22.51 20.57
C SER A 85 -1.33 -23.88 20.26
N VAL A 86 -1.71 -24.14 19.00
CA VAL A 86 -2.17 -25.47 18.57
C VAL A 86 -1.08 -26.51 18.76
N TRP A 87 0.16 -26.21 18.34
CA TRP A 87 1.30 -27.12 18.52
C TRP A 87 1.54 -27.46 20.00
N ILE A 88 1.43 -26.47 20.90
CA ILE A 88 1.53 -26.68 22.34
C ILE A 88 0.37 -27.56 22.82
N GLY A 89 -0.84 -27.25 22.40
CA GLY A 89 -2.05 -27.93 22.86
C GLY A 89 -2.13 -29.40 22.48
N ILE A 90 -1.68 -29.77 21.29
CA ILE A 90 -1.64 -31.19 20.88
C ILE A 90 -0.59 -32.02 21.64
N HIS A 91 0.38 -31.37 22.29
CA HIS A 91 1.37 -32.02 23.17
C HIS A 91 1.03 -31.91 24.66
N SER A 92 -0.01 -31.16 25.00
CA SER A 92 -0.38 -30.91 26.38
C SER A 92 -0.99 -32.16 27.02
N THR A 93 -0.79 -32.29 28.33
CA THR A 93 -1.55 -33.22 29.18
C THR A 93 -2.64 -32.52 29.99
N ASP A 94 -2.70 -31.19 29.90
CA ASP A 94 -3.72 -30.37 30.56
C ASP A 94 -5.00 -30.35 29.72
N GLN A 95 -6.09 -30.85 30.31
CA GLN A 95 -7.39 -30.96 29.67
C GLN A 95 -7.98 -29.60 29.27
N GLU A 96 -7.68 -28.53 30.01
CA GLU A 96 -8.16 -27.19 29.67
C GLU A 96 -7.52 -26.71 28.35
N ILE A 97 -6.20 -26.89 28.21
CA ILE A 97 -5.44 -26.51 27.02
C ILE A 97 -5.86 -27.37 25.81
N ILE A 98 -6.12 -28.66 26.02
CA ILE A 98 -6.61 -29.57 24.97
C ILE A 98 -7.98 -29.11 24.46
N GLU A 99 -8.90 -28.76 25.36
CA GLU A 99 -10.23 -28.28 24.99
C GLU A 99 -10.17 -26.92 24.27
N GLU A 100 -9.34 -25.98 24.73
CA GLU A 100 -9.12 -24.71 24.04
C GLU A 100 -8.59 -24.93 22.61
N THR A 101 -7.64 -25.85 22.46
CA THR A 101 -7.06 -26.20 21.16
C THR A 101 -8.10 -26.84 20.24
N ARG A 102 -8.92 -27.75 20.78
CA ARG A 102 -10.04 -28.36 20.06
C ARG A 102 -11.03 -27.30 19.55
N MET A 103 -11.39 -26.35 20.41
CA MET A 103 -12.29 -25.26 20.07
C MET A 103 -11.68 -24.32 19.02
N THR A 104 -10.38 -24.05 19.11
CA THR A 104 -9.62 -23.28 18.12
C THR A 104 -9.64 -23.95 16.76
N LEU A 105 -9.34 -25.25 16.71
CA LEU A 105 -9.36 -26.05 15.48
C LEU A 105 -10.76 -26.15 14.86
N HIS A 106 -11.80 -26.25 15.69
CA HIS A 106 -13.19 -26.25 15.20
C HIS A 106 -13.56 -24.89 14.58
N LYS A 107 -13.14 -23.79 15.21
CA LYS A 107 -13.45 -22.43 14.75
C LYS A 107 -12.52 -21.95 13.63
N TRP A 108 -11.49 -22.72 13.28
CA TRP A 108 -10.41 -22.30 12.40
C TRP A 108 -10.87 -21.61 11.10
N PRO A 109 -11.68 -22.26 10.22
CA PRO A 109 -12.05 -21.65 8.95
C PRO A 109 -13.00 -20.44 9.10
N TRP A 110 -13.70 -20.33 10.23
CA TRP A 110 -14.76 -19.34 10.44
C TRP A 110 -14.29 -18.08 11.18
N VAL A 111 -13.32 -18.26 12.09
CA VAL A 111 -12.87 -17.23 13.02
C VAL A 111 -11.37 -16.98 12.87
N THR A 112 -10.54 -18.01 13.02
CA THR A 112 -9.08 -17.86 13.08
C THR A 112 -8.49 -17.46 11.73
N LEU A 113 -8.85 -18.17 10.67
CA LEU A 113 -8.33 -17.95 9.32
C LEU A 113 -8.94 -16.72 8.64
N LYS A 114 -10.07 -16.23 9.16
CA LYS A 114 -10.76 -15.09 8.58
C LYS A 114 -10.02 -13.80 8.96
N PRO A 115 -9.68 -12.94 7.99
CA PRO A 115 -9.11 -11.62 8.29
C PRO A 115 -10.03 -10.84 9.25
N PRO A 116 -9.51 -10.33 10.37
CA PRO A 116 -10.32 -9.54 11.30
C PRO A 116 -10.71 -8.21 10.65
N GLN A 117 -11.75 -7.56 11.19
CA GLN A 117 -12.36 -6.38 10.56
C GLN A 117 -11.37 -5.26 10.25
N TYR A 118 -10.39 -5.05 11.13
CA TYR A 118 -9.36 -4.03 10.95
C TYR A 118 -8.50 -4.29 9.71
N VAL A 119 -8.16 -5.55 9.43
CA VAL A 119 -7.43 -5.98 8.23
C VAL A 119 -8.35 -6.02 7.00
N ALA A 120 -9.58 -6.50 7.17
CA ALA A 120 -10.56 -6.62 6.08
C ALA A 120 -10.82 -5.27 5.37
N SER A 121 -10.78 -4.15 6.11
CA SER A 121 -10.94 -2.81 5.55
C SER A 121 -9.84 -2.37 4.58
N THR A 122 -8.66 -2.99 4.62
CA THR A 122 -7.48 -2.56 3.85
C THR A 122 -7.11 -3.51 2.71
N GLN A 123 -7.85 -4.61 2.53
CA GLN A 123 -7.56 -5.62 1.50
C GLN A 123 -7.50 -5.08 0.07
N GLN A 124 -8.28 -4.04 -0.21
CA GLN A 124 -8.28 -3.37 -1.51
C GLN A 124 -6.92 -2.79 -1.90
N TYR A 125 -6.04 -2.52 -0.93
CA TYR A 125 -4.71 -1.99 -1.13
C TYR A 125 -3.63 -3.07 -1.29
N TRP A 126 -3.96 -4.35 -1.12
CA TRP A 126 -3.02 -5.44 -1.34
C TRP A 126 -2.83 -5.71 -2.82
N SER A 127 -1.58 -5.92 -3.21
CA SER A 127 -1.25 -6.39 -4.55
C SER A 127 -1.83 -7.78 -4.83
N VAL A 128 -1.91 -8.12 -6.11
CA VAL A 128 -2.29 -9.47 -6.56
C VAL A 128 -1.30 -10.52 -6.03
N ALA A 129 0.01 -10.23 -6.08
CA ALA A 129 1.04 -11.14 -5.58
C ALA A 129 0.84 -11.50 -4.10
N VAL A 130 0.52 -10.51 -3.25
CA VAL A 130 0.22 -10.75 -1.83
C VAL A 130 -1.05 -11.59 -1.68
N ARG A 131 -2.10 -11.31 -2.47
CA ARG A 131 -3.36 -12.09 -2.41
C ARG A 131 -3.16 -13.54 -2.82
N ASP A 132 -2.39 -13.80 -3.86
CA ASP A 132 -2.06 -15.16 -4.33
C ASP A 132 -1.29 -15.94 -3.24
N LEU A 133 -0.36 -15.28 -2.56
CA LEU A 133 0.36 -15.88 -1.42
C LEU A 133 -0.58 -16.17 -0.24
N ILE A 134 -1.55 -15.29 0.04
CA ILE A 134 -2.57 -15.52 1.09
C ILE A 134 -3.46 -16.71 0.72
N GLU A 135 -3.87 -16.84 -0.54
CA GLU A 135 -4.67 -17.97 -1.00
C GLU A 135 -3.89 -19.30 -0.87
N LYS A 136 -2.59 -19.28 -1.23
CA LYS A 136 -1.72 -20.43 -0.99
C LYS A 136 -1.60 -20.77 0.49
N PHE A 137 -1.43 -19.76 1.35
CA PHE A 137 -1.42 -19.95 2.80
C PHE A 137 -2.72 -20.61 3.29
N TYR A 138 -3.89 -20.21 2.76
CA TYR A 138 -5.16 -20.89 3.08
C TYR A 138 -5.13 -22.37 2.69
N GLY A 139 -4.59 -22.71 1.52
CA GLY A 139 -4.38 -24.11 1.12
C GLY A 139 -3.51 -24.88 2.11
N ASP A 140 -2.37 -24.31 2.50
CA ASP A 140 -1.43 -24.93 3.45
C ASP A 140 -2.06 -25.18 4.83
N THR A 141 -3.03 -24.35 5.26
CA THR A 141 -3.71 -24.53 6.56
C THR A 141 -4.62 -25.76 6.62
N VAL A 142 -5.13 -26.24 5.48
CA VAL A 142 -6.07 -27.36 5.45
C VAL A 142 -5.45 -28.62 6.02
N ASP A 143 -4.24 -28.96 5.58
CA ASP A 143 -3.52 -30.15 6.04
C ASP A 143 -3.15 -30.01 7.52
N PHE A 144 -2.61 -28.86 7.93
CA PHE A 144 -2.24 -28.58 9.32
C PHE A 144 -3.43 -28.80 10.27
N VAL A 145 -4.58 -28.19 9.99
CA VAL A 145 -5.78 -28.31 10.84
C VAL A 145 -6.31 -29.74 10.85
N LYS A 146 -6.36 -30.39 9.68
CA LYS A 146 -6.83 -31.78 9.56
C LYS A 146 -6.01 -32.72 10.44
N PHE A 147 -4.68 -32.66 10.34
CA PHE A 147 -3.82 -33.54 11.14
C PHE A 147 -3.82 -33.18 12.62
N ALA A 148 -3.91 -31.90 12.97
CA ALA A 148 -4.03 -31.47 14.37
C ALA A 148 -5.33 -31.98 15.01
N GLN A 149 -6.44 -32.01 14.26
CA GLN A 149 -7.69 -32.60 14.71
C GLN A 149 -7.60 -34.12 14.93
N ILE A 150 -6.84 -34.84 14.09
CA ILE A 150 -6.59 -36.29 14.27
C ILE A 150 -5.83 -36.52 15.57
N VAL A 151 -4.76 -35.75 15.82
CA VAL A 151 -3.97 -35.85 17.05
C VAL A 151 -4.85 -35.60 18.28
N ILE A 152 -5.63 -34.51 18.30
CA ILE A 152 -6.52 -34.18 19.42
C ILE A 152 -7.55 -35.29 19.69
N ARG A 153 -8.14 -35.89 18.65
CA ARG A 153 -9.12 -36.98 18.81
C ARG A 153 -8.51 -38.25 19.38
N SER A 154 -7.28 -38.58 18.98
CA SER A 154 -6.56 -39.74 19.52
C SER A 154 -6.25 -39.63 21.01
N VAL A 155 -6.30 -38.43 21.59
CA VAL A 155 -6.18 -38.23 23.05
C VAL A 155 -7.45 -38.71 23.78
N ASP A 156 -8.62 -38.53 23.16
CA ASP A 156 -9.90 -38.98 23.74
C ASP A 156 -10.14 -40.49 23.48
N ASP A 157 -9.79 -40.94 22.28
CA ASP A 157 -9.98 -42.31 21.85
C ASP A 157 -8.74 -43.15 22.17
N ALA A 158 -8.69 -43.71 23.38
CA ALA A 158 -7.65 -44.65 23.84
C ALA A 158 -7.58 -45.99 23.05
N LYS A 159 -8.16 -46.04 21.84
CA LYS A 159 -8.27 -47.19 20.95
C LYS A 159 -7.53 -47.01 19.63
N ASP A 160 -7.18 -45.78 19.24
CA ASP A 160 -6.40 -45.55 18.03
C ASP A 160 -4.93 -45.89 18.31
N GLY A 161 -4.33 -46.71 17.44
CA GLY A 161 -2.95 -47.15 17.59
C GLY A 161 -1.97 -45.99 17.55
N ASP A 162 -0.91 -46.09 18.37
CA ASP A 162 0.17 -45.09 18.51
C ASP A 162 0.72 -44.64 17.15
N ASP A 163 0.82 -45.58 16.19
CA ASP A 163 1.28 -45.32 14.82
C ASP A 163 0.48 -44.24 14.06
N VAL A 164 -0.84 -44.16 14.25
CA VAL A 164 -1.68 -43.17 13.55
C VAL A 164 -1.46 -41.78 14.13
N LYS A 165 -1.33 -41.71 15.46
CA LYS A 165 -1.07 -40.47 16.18
C LYS A 165 0.32 -39.93 15.83
N ASP A 166 1.33 -40.80 15.79
CA ASP A 166 2.70 -40.43 15.44
C ASP A 166 2.80 -39.89 14.01
N GLN A 167 2.18 -40.57 13.04
CA GLN A 167 2.11 -40.09 11.66
C GLN A 167 1.38 -38.75 11.55
N ALA A 168 0.27 -38.57 12.27
CA ALA A 168 -0.44 -37.31 12.29
C ALA A 168 0.42 -36.20 12.90
N MET A 169 1.16 -36.48 13.98
CA MET A 169 2.04 -35.52 14.64
C MET A 169 3.17 -35.04 13.71
N GLU A 170 3.80 -35.96 12.98
CA GLU A 170 4.80 -35.61 11.95
C GLU A 170 4.20 -34.67 10.89
N LYS A 171 2.97 -34.94 10.44
CA LYS A 171 2.29 -34.08 9.46
C LYS A 171 1.89 -32.72 10.03
N VAL A 172 1.54 -32.62 11.31
CA VAL A 172 1.34 -31.31 11.96
C VAL A 172 2.64 -30.53 12.00
N TRP A 173 3.77 -31.18 12.31
CA TRP A 173 5.09 -30.54 12.32
C TRP A 173 5.48 -30.00 10.94
N GLU A 174 5.35 -30.82 9.89
CA GLU A 174 5.56 -30.40 8.51
C GLU A 174 4.65 -29.22 8.13
N GLY A 175 3.36 -29.32 8.46
CA GLY A 175 2.36 -28.28 8.20
C GLY A 175 2.72 -26.96 8.87
N ARG A 176 3.12 -26.99 10.14
CA ARG A 176 3.59 -25.81 10.87
C ARG A 176 4.78 -25.14 10.19
N GLY A 177 5.75 -25.92 9.72
CA GLY A 177 6.88 -25.41 8.95
C GLY A 177 6.46 -24.68 7.68
N LYS A 178 5.56 -25.29 6.88
CA LYS A 178 5.00 -24.70 5.66
C LYS A 178 4.24 -23.40 5.93
N LEU A 179 3.41 -23.37 6.98
CA LEU A 179 2.66 -22.17 7.34
C LEU A 179 3.60 -21.01 7.68
N ARG A 180 4.64 -21.27 8.47
CA ARG A 180 5.66 -20.26 8.81
C ARG A 180 6.42 -19.76 7.59
N GLU A 181 6.77 -20.66 6.68
CA GLU A 181 7.42 -20.31 5.41
C GLU A 181 6.50 -19.42 4.56
N SER A 182 5.21 -19.76 4.45
CA SER A 182 4.23 -18.96 3.72
C SER A 182 4.02 -17.58 4.36
N ILE A 183 3.98 -17.49 5.70
CA ILE A 183 3.96 -16.20 6.43
C ILE A 183 5.23 -15.37 6.13
N ALA A 184 6.39 -16.00 6.13
CA ALA A 184 7.66 -15.32 5.81
C ALA A 184 7.67 -14.76 4.39
N LYS A 185 7.18 -15.52 3.40
CA LYS A 185 7.05 -15.05 2.00
C LYS A 185 6.10 -13.87 1.86
N ILE A 186 4.98 -13.87 2.58
CA ILE A 186 4.04 -12.75 2.58
C ILE A 186 4.68 -11.50 3.19
N ARG A 187 5.41 -11.66 4.31
CA ARG A 187 6.17 -10.58 4.97
C ARG A 187 7.23 -10.00 4.04
N GLU A 188 7.99 -10.86 3.37
CA GLU A 188 9.02 -10.46 2.41
C GLU A 188 8.42 -9.69 1.23
N GLN A 189 7.38 -10.24 0.60
CA GLN A 189 6.70 -9.60 -0.53
C GLN A 189 6.16 -8.22 -0.15
N ALA A 190 5.43 -8.11 0.96
CA ALA A 190 4.95 -6.82 1.43
C ALA A 190 6.09 -5.85 1.76
N GLY A 191 7.21 -6.34 2.29
CA GLY A 191 8.41 -5.54 2.53
C GLY A 191 9.00 -4.97 1.24
N VAL A 192 9.09 -5.78 0.17
CA VAL A 192 9.54 -5.33 -1.16
C VAL A 192 8.62 -4.24 -1.70
N GLU A 193 7.30 -4.43 -1.60
CA GLU A 193 6.32 -3.47 -2.11
C GLU A 193 6.32 -2.15 -1.32
N LEU A 194 6.57 -2.19 -0.01
CA LEU A 194 6.74 -0.99 0.82
C LEU A 194 8.01 -0.21 0.47
N MET A 195 9.10 -0.89 0.08
CA MET A 195 10.34 -0.23 -0.34
C MET A 195 10.27 0.31 -1.78
N HIS A 196 9.39 -0.25 -2.61
CA HIS A 196 9.28 0.09 -4.03
C HIS A 196 7.84 0.34 -4.50
N PRO A 197 7.09 1.26 -3.87
CA PRO A 197 5.67 1.47 -4.17
C PRO A 197 5.43 1.91 -5.63
N GLU A 198 6.42 2.51 -6.29
CA GLU A 198 6.31 3.00 -7.67
C GLU A 198 6.29 1.88 -8.73
N ARG A 199 6.78 0.66 -8.42
CA ARG A 199 6.79 -0.44 -9.39
C ARG A 199 5.42 -1.11 -9.57
N ASP A 200 4.63 -1.19 -8.51
CA ASP A 200 3.41 -2.01 -8.49
C ASP A 200 2.10 -1.21 -8.60
N LEU A 201 2.17 0.12 -8.43
CA LEU A 201 1.04 1.03 -8.67
C LEU A 201 0.50 0.94 -10.11
N TRP A 202 1.33 0.52 -11.08
CA TRP A 202 0.93 0.39 -12.48
C TRP A 202 0.41 -1.00 -12.85
N GLN A 203 0.62 -2.02 -12.02
CA GLN A 203 0.17 -3.38 -12.30
C GLN A 203 -1.15 -3.74 -11.60
N SER A 204 -1.51 -3.05 -10.51
CA SER A 204 -2.70 -3.37 -9.69
C SER A 204 -4.02 -2.74 -10.16
N ILE A 205 -4.01 -1.91 -11.23
CA ILE A 205 -5.22 -1.26 -11.80
C ILE A 205 -5.71 -1.98 -13.08
N ARG A 206 -5.29 -3.22 -13.33
CA ARG A 206 -5.85 -4.08 -14.40
C ARG A 206 -6.36 -5.38 -13.81
#